data_AF-A0A1C5N138-F1
#
_entry.id   AF-A0A1C5N138-F1
#
_cell.length_a   1.000
_cell.length_b   1.000
_cell.length_c   1.000
_cell.angle_alpha   90.00
_cell.angle_beta   90.00
_cell.angle_gamma   90.00
#
_symmetry.space_group_name_H-M   'P 1'
#
loop_
_entity.id
_entity.type
_entity.pdbx_description
1 polymer ?
#
loop_
_entity_poly.entity_id
_entity_poly.type
_entity_poly.pdbx_seq_one_letter_code
_entity_poly.pdbx_strand_id
1 'polypeptide(L)'
;MDKYISVITNFGCHYSCPYCIVKNNDLHIPKSTVEGLDSLISEAERGGCNWISLSGGGDPLWEYQNHKDWYRKFFDIASDYKIELHTSIPNVETFPYFVFNRVVYHLHSYDQLKTIKRDGNEIVRVVFVVTENFTEGLIDKIATFCQESSEIDELSFRQMVDDHYQDTYYCQKYLREGHQKRWWYIEQCDYNLYYCENKVYTEYKNIGNN
;
A
#
# COMPACT_ATOMS: atom_id res chain seq x y z
N MET A 1 1.55 19.03 -7.62
CA MET A 1 1.60 18.18 -6.41
C MET A 1 0.98 16.86 -6.80
N ASP A 2 1.60 15.74 -6.43
CA ASP A 2 1.05 14.43 -6.77
C ASP A 2 -0.24 14.18 -5.97
N LYS A 3 -1.27 13.70 -6.65
CA LYS A 3 -2.57 13.38 -6.09
C LYS A 3 -2.97 11.98 -6.54
N TYR A 4 -3.36 11.17 -5.57
CA TYR A 4 -3.56 9.74 -5.73
C TYR A 4 -5.05 9.39 -5.69
N ILE A 5 -5.44 8.48 -6.56
CA ILE A 5 -6.62 7.65 -6.34
C ILE A 5 -6.14 6.22 -6.07
N SER A 6 -6.58 5.65 -4.96
CA SER A 6 -6.16 4.34 -4.50
C SER A 6 -7.26 3.33 -4.78
N VAL A 7 -7.03 2.44 -5.74
CA VAL A 7 -7.91 1.32 -6.07
C VAL A 7 -7.80 0.29 -4.96
N ILE A 8 -8.89 0.10 -4.21
CA ILE A 8 -8.98 -0.90 -3.15
C ILE A 8 -9.41 -2.21 -3.77
N THR A 9 -8.44 -3.11 -3.93
CA THR A 9 -8.63 -4.45 -4.46
C THR A 9 -9.03 -5.45 -3.38
N ASN A 10 -9.85 -6.43 -3.73
CA ASN A 10 -10.17 -7.56 -2.86
C ASN A 10 -10.29 -8.85 -3.69
N PHE A 11 -9.13 -9.44 -3.98
CA PHE A 11 -9.01 -10.78 -4.54
C PHE A 11 -8.97 -11.88 -3.47
N GLY A 12 -8.80 -11.47 -2.21
CA GLY A 12 -8.44 -12.33 -1.09
C GLY A 12 -7.12 -11.87 -0.46
N CYS A 13 -6.66 -12.60 0.56
CA CYS A 13 -5.45 -12.27 1.29
C CYS A 13 -4.83 -13.53 1.89
N HIS A 14 -3.52 -13.51 2.13
CA HIS A 14 -2.81 -14.56 2.86
C HIS A 14 -2.83 -14.34 4.39
N TYR A 15 -3.41 -13.23 4.87
CA TYR A 15 -3.65 -12.91 6.29
C TYR A 15 -2.41 -12.99 7.21
N SER A 16 -1.21 -12.68 6.70
CA SER A 16 0.01 -12.63 7.52
C SER A 16 0.09 -11.38 8.41
N CYS A 17 -0.69 -10.34 8.10
CA CYS A 17 -0.63 -9.06 8.78
C CYS A 17 -1.28 -9.14 10.17
N PRO A 18 -0.54 -8.93 11.27
CA PRO A 18 -1.10 -9.02 12.63
C PRO A 18 -1.97 -7.82 13.00
N TYR A 19 -1.79 -6.68 12.33
CA TYR A 19 -2.48 -5.41 12.56
C TYR A 19 -3.43 -5.05 11.40
N CYS A 20 -3.99 -6.07 10.73
CA CYS A 20 -4.84 -5.87 9.56
C CYS A 20 -6.14 -5.13 9.93
N ILE A 21 -6.27 -3.86 9.51
CA ILE A 21 -7.43 -3.02 9.81
C ILE A 21 -8.73 -3.66 9.28
N VAL A 22 -8.70 -4.25 8.07
CA VAL A 22 -9.88 -4.89 7.46
C VAL A 22 -10.39 -6.04 8.32
N LYS A 23 -9.50 -6.97 8.67
CA LYS A 23 -9.84 -8.14 9.49
C LYS A 23 -10.25 -7.74 10.90
N ASN A 24 -9.51 -6.81 11.50
CA ASN A 24 -9.67 -6.49 12.92
C ASN A 24 -10.86 -5.56 13.18
N ASN A 25 -11.34 -4.83 12.17
CA ASN A 25 -12.47 -3.91 12.29
C ASN A 25 -13.70 -4.34 11.46
N ASP A 26 -13.75 -5.61 11.03
CA ASP A 26 -14.86 -6.23 10.29
C ASP A 26 -15.32 -5.42 9.05
N LEU A 27 -14.36 -4.89 8.29
CA LEU A 27 -14.68 -4.10 7.10
C LEU A 27 -15.06 -5.00 5.92
N HIS A 28 -16.26 -4.80 5.38
CA HIS A 28 -16.80 -5.60 4.28
C HIS A 28 -16.41 -5.05 2.90
N ILE A 29 -15.13 -5.12 2.56
CA ILE A 29 -14.65 -4.64 1.27
C ILE A 29 -15.24 -5.48 0.12
N PRO A 30 -15.91 -4.88 -0.88
CA PRO A 30 -16.45 -5.60 -2.04
C PRO A 30 -15.37 -6.38 -2.80
N LYS A 31 -15.72 -7.56 -3.33
CA LYS A 31 -14.84 -8.34 -4.19
C LYS A 31 -14.55 -7.57 -5.48
N SER A 32 -13.30 -7.57 -5.92
CA SER A 32 -12.91 -6.90 -7.17
C SER A 32 -13.48 -7.58 -8.41
N THR A 33 -14.04 -6.78 -9.31
CA THR A 33 -14.51 -7.21 -10.63
C THR A 33 -13.83 -6.44 -11.76
N VAL A 34 -13.86 -6.98 -12.98
CA VAL A 34 -13.30 -6.30 -14.16
C VAL A 34 -14.12 -5.06 -14.48
N GLU A 35 -15.44 -5.15 -14.42
CA GLU A 35 -16.40 -4.04 -14.59
C GLU A 35 -16.25 -2.99 -13.49
N GLY A 36 -15.79 -3.39 -12.30
CA GLY A 36 -15.47 -2.54 -11.18
C GLY A 36 -14.41 -1.46 -11.45
N LEU A 37 -13.74 -1.51 -12.62
CA LEU A 37 -12.78 -0.51 -13.12
C LEU A 37 -13.37 0.51 -14.11
N ASP A 38 -14.61 0.34 -14.56
CA ASP A 38 -15.19 1.11 -15.68
C ASP A 38 -15.15 2.64 -15.46
N SER A 39 -15.39 3.08 -14.23
CA SER A 39 -15.39 4.50 -13.88
C SER A 39 -14.03 5.04 -13.44
N LEU A 40 -12.99 4.19 -13.27
CA LEU A 40 -11.74 4.57 -12.59
C LEU A 40 -11.11 5.82 -13.18
N ILE A 41 -10.96 5.89 -14.50
CA ILE A 41 -10.29 7.02 -15.16
C ILE A 41 -11.12 8.30 -15.00
N SER A 42 -12.44 8.23 -15.22
CA SER A 42 -13.30 9.40 -15.04
C SER A 42 -13.31 9.93 -13.60
N GLU A 43 -13.18 9.04 -12.60
CA GLU A 43 -13.08 9.42 -11.20
C GLU A 43 -11.70 9.98 -10.85
N ALA A 44 -10.63 9.43 -11.44
CA ALA A 44 -9.28 9.96 -11.31
C ALA A 44 -9.19 11.38 -11.88
N GLU A 45 -9.74 11.61 -13.07
CA GLU A 45 -9.83 12.92 -13.72
C GLU A 45 -10.65 13.92 -12.87
N ARG A 46 -11.83 13.52 -12.42
CA ARG A 46 -12.68 14.35 -11.54
C ARG A 46 -11.97 14.68 -10.23
N GLY A 47 -11.21 13.73 -9.70
CA GLY A 47 -10.35 13.91 -8.54
C GLY A 47 -9.13 14.78 -8.82
N GLY A 48 -8.76 15.05 -10.08
CA GLY A 48 -7.50 15.69 -10.43
C GLY A 48 -6.27 14.86 -10.03
N CYS A 49 -6.42 13.54 -10.02
CA CYS A 49 -5.37 12.59 -9.68
C CYS A 49 -4.43 12.38 -10.86
N ASN A 50 -3.13 12.26 -10.59
CA ASN A 50 -2.10 11.92 -11.57
C ASN A 50 -1.37 10.61 -11.24
N TRP A 51 -1.68 10.03 -10.09
CA TRP A 51 -1.27 8.70 -9.68
C TRP A 51 -2.48 7.80 -9.45
N ILE A 52 -2.38 6.55 -9.90
CA ILE A 52 -3.32 5.48 -9.56
C ILE A 52 -2.54 4.43 -8.76
N SER A 53 -2.92 4.25 -7.50
CA SER A 53 -2.28 3.27 -6.61
C SER A 53 -3.15 2.04 -6.48
N LEU A 54 -2.56 0.85 -6.57
CA LEU A 54 -3.20 -0.41 -6.23
C LEU A 54 -2.94 -0.70 -4.76
N SER A 55 -3.99 -0.74 -3.95
CA SER A 55 -3.92 -1.19 -2.56
C SER A 55 -5.08 -2.15 -2.27
N GLY A 56 -5.22 -2.59 -1.03
CA GLY A 56 -6.03 -3.76 -0.73
C GLY A 56 -7.02 -3.58 0.42
N GLY A 57 -8.22 -4.11 0.21
CA GLY A 57 -9.02 -4.80 1.22
C GLY A 57 -8.51 -6.22 1.52
N GLY A 58 -7.68 -6.74 0.63
CA GLY A 58 -6.83 -7.92 0.80
C GLY A 58 -5.40 -7.61 0.38
N ASP A 59 -4.79 -8.46 -0.44
CA ASP A 59 -3.53 -8.13 -1.13
C ASP A 59 -3.76 -8.09 -2.65
N PRO A 60 -3.34 -7.04 -3.37
CA PRO A 60 -3.52 -6.99 -4.82
C PRO A 60 -2.93 -8.20 -5.55
N LEU A 61 -1.84 -8.77 -5.05
CA LEU A 61 -1.16 -9.89 -5.70
C LEU A 61 -1.67 -11.27 -5.28
N TRP A 62 -2.66 -11.34 -4.38
CA TRP A 62 -3.25 -12.61 -3.96
C TRP A 62 -3.82 -13.36 -5.17
N GLU A 63 -3.34 -14.59 -5.38
CA GLU A 63 -3.71 -15.44 -6.52
C GLU A 63 -3.65 -14.70 -7.89
N TYR A 64 -2.66 -13.83 -8.11
CA TYR A 64 -2.49 -13.04 -9.35
C TYR A 64 -2.81 -13.81 -10.66
N GLN A 65 -2.40 -15.07 -10.75
CA GLN A 65 -2.64 -15.92 -11.93
C GLN A 65 -4.13 -16.06 -12.30
N ASN A 66 -5.03 -15.98 -11.31
CA ASN A 66 -6.48 -16.07 -11.45
C ASN A 66 -7.15 -14.74 -11.80
N HIS A 67 -6.40 -13.63 -11.82
CA HIS A 67 -6.94 -12.27 -11.99
C HIS A 67 -6.28 -11.50 -13.15
N LYS A 68 -5.68 -12.22 -14.10
CA LYS A 68 -4.94 -11.61 -15.23
C LYS A 68 -5.80 -10.71 -16.11
N ASP A 69 -7.08 -11.01 -16.27
CA ASP A 69 -8.04 -10.19 -17.01
C ASP A 69 -8.24 -8.81 -16.36
N TRP A 70 -8.38 -8.76 -15.03
CA TRP A 70 -8.44 -7.52 -14.28
C TRP A 70 -7.17 -6.68 -14.48
N TYR A 71 -6.00 -7.30 -14.33
CA TYR A 71 -4.72 -6.61 -14.50
C TYR A 71 -4.51 -6.11 -15.93
N ARG A 72 -4.89 -6.89 -16.96
CA ARG A 72 -4.84 -6.45 -18.35
C ARG A 72 -5.67 -5.19 -18.58
N LYS A 73 -6.91 -5.17 -18.09
CA LYS A 73 -7.77 -3.98 -18.18
C LYS A 73 -7.17 -2.81 -17.42
N PHE A 74 -6.69 -3.02 -16.20
CA PHE A 74 -6.07 -1.97 -15.39
C PHE A 74 -4.88 -1.32 -16.12
N PHE A 75 -3.95 -2.11 -16.65
CA PHE A 75 -2.78 -1.57 -17.36
C PHE A 75 -3.15 -0.85 -18.65
N ASP A 76 -4.19 -1.30 -19.35
CA ASP A 76 -4.69 -0.63 -20.55
C ASP A 76 -5.22 0.78 -20.23
N ILE A 77 -6.13 0.87 -19.25
CA ILE A 77 -6.79 2.13 -18.90
C ILE A 77 -5.89 3.10 -18.13
N ALA A 78 -4.93 2.60 -17.34
CA ALA A 78 -4.04 3.43 -16.51
C ALA A 78 -2.75 3.85 -17.22
N SER A 79 -2.61 3.60 -18.52
CA SER A 79 -1.38 3.82 -19.30
C SER A 79 -0.88 5.26 -19.31
N ASP A 80 -1.77 6.26 -19.18
CA ASP A 80 -1.41 7.68 -19.10
C ASP A 80 -1.16 8.18 -17.67
N TYR A 81 -1.25 7.29 -16.67
CA TYR A 81 -1.06 7.61 -15.26
C TYR A 81 0.24 7.03 -14.73
N LYS A 82 0.78 7.68 -13.70
CA LYS A 82 1.78 7.01 -12.86
C LYS A 82 1.06 5.97 -12.01
N ILE A 83 1.60 4.76 -11.96
CA ILE A 83 1.00 3.67 -11.18
C ILE A 83 1.91 3.21 -10.06
N GLU A 84 1.28 2.90 -8.92
CA GLU A 84 1.93 2.41 -7.70
C GLU A 84 1.29 1.11 -7.24
N LEU A 85 2.07 0.19 -6.68
CA LEU A 85 1.58 -1.06 -6.13
C LEU A 85 1.90 -1.15 -4.64
N HIS A 86 0.90 -1.37 -3.79
CA HIS A 86 1.09 -1.78 -2.41
C HIS A 86 0.82 -3.26 -2.22
N THR A 87 1.78 -4.01 -1.70
CA THR A 87 1.63 -5.45 -1.44
C THR A 87 2.44 -5.88 -0.22
N SER A 88 2.02 -6.93 0.48
CA SER A 88 2.85 -7.64 1.45
C SER A 88 3.36 -8.98 0.92
N ILE A 89 3.12 -9.29 -0.37
CA ILE A 89 3.64 -10.48 -1.05
C ILE A 89 4.81 -10.08 -1.97
N PRO A 90 6.07 -10.29 -1.52
CA PRO A 90 7.23 -9.99 -2.35
C PRO A 90 7.46 -11.07 -3.41
N ASN A 91 8.06 -10.66 -4.55
CA ASN A 91 8.63 -11.54 -5.56
C ASN A 91 7.65 -12.58 -6.17
N VAL A 92 6.41 -12.16 -6.47
CA VAL A 92 5.45 -13.02 -7.19
C VAL A 92 5.96 -13.29 -8.59
N GLU A 93 6.20 -14.57 -8.89
CA GLU A 93 6.74 -15.00 -10.17
C GLU A 93 5.82 -14.56 -11.33
N THR A 94 6.41 -14.11 -12.44
CA THR A 94 5.73 -13.60 -13.65
C THR A 94 4.93 -12.31 -13.49
N PHE A 95 4.81 -11.75 -12.27
CA PHE A 95 4.18 -10.45 -12.10
C PHE A 95 5.11 -9.35 -12.64
N PRO A 96 4.63 -8.44 -13.50
CA PRO A 96 5.49 -7.47 -14.17
C PRO A 96 5.72 -6.24 -13.28
N TYR A 97 6.53 -6.35 -12.22
CA TYR A 97 6.76 -5.23 -11.29
C TYR A 97 7.36 -4.00 -11.99
N PHE A 98 8.21 -4.22 -13.01
CA PHE A 98 8.83 -3.17 -13.82
C PHE A 98 7.88 -2.19 -14.51
N VAL A 99 6.58 -2.50 -14.63
CA VAL A 99 5.58 -1.57 -15.22
C VAL A 99 5.17 -0.48 -14.23
N PHE A 100 5.40 -0.69 -12.94
CA PHE A 100 5.03 0.26 -11.91
C PHE A 100 6.09 1.36 -11.76
N ASN A 101 5.65 2.59 -11.50
CA ASN A 101 6.56 3.67 -11.17
C ASN A 101 7.09 3.54 -9.73
N ARG A 102 6.27 2.99 -8.83
CA ARG A 102 6.66 2.66 -7.46
C ARG A 102 6.05 1.33 -7.01
N VAL A 103 6.83 0.50 -6.34
CA VAL A 103 6.35 -0.68 -5.62
C VAL A 103 6.61 -0.49 -4.13
N VAL A 104 5.56 -0.67 -3.34
CA VAL A 104 5.52 -0.43 -1.90
C VAL A 104 5.28 -1.76 -1.18
N TYR A 105 6.30 -2.27 -0.52
CA TYR A 105 6.22 -3.50 0.26
C TYR A 105 5.85 -3.21 1.71
N HIS A 106 4.74 -3.78 2.18
CA HIS A 106 4.33 -3.73 3.59
C HIS A 106 4.95 -4.90 4.35
N LEU A 107 5.89 -4.60 5.24
CA LEU A 107 6.66 -5.60 5.98
C LEU A 107 6.29 -5.58 7.46
N HIS A 108 6.34 -6.76 8.09
CA HIS A 108 6.05 -6.94 9.52
C HIS A 108 7.27 -7.35 10.34
N SER A 109 8.42 -7.60 9.70
CA SER A 109 9.65 -8.01 10.40
C SER A 109 10.91 -7.53 9.68
N TYR A 110 11.99 -7.38 10.45
CA TYR A 110 13.30 -7.03 9.93
C TYR A 110 13.81 -8.06 8.90
N ASP A 111 13.55 -9.36 9.10
CA ASP A 111 14.07 -10.40 8.21
C ASP A 111 13.45 -10.36 6.81
N GLN A 112 12.22 -9.86 6.67
CA GLN A 112 11.61 -9.66 5.35
C GLN A 112 12.30 -8.59 4.51
N LEU A 113 13.05 -7.66 5.13
CA LEU A 113 13.84 -6.69 4.34
C LEU A 113 14.84 -7.39 3.42
N LYS A 114 15.41 -8.50 3.91
CA LYS A 114 16.43 -9.27 3.19
C LYS A 114 15.86 -10.03 1.99
N THR A 115 14.54 -10.13 1.87
CA THR A 115 13.88 -10.83 0.77
C THR A 115 13.42 -9.90 -0.34
N ILE A 116 13.46 -8.58 -0.13
CA ILE A 116 13.07 -7.60 -1.15
C ILE A 116 14.08 -7.59 -2.29
N LYS A 117 13.55 -7.61 -3.51
CA LYS A 117 14.32 -7.51 -4.75
C LYS A 117 13.63 -6.53 -5.68
N ARG A 118 14.42 -5.69 -6.33
CA ARG A 118 13.98 -4.84 -7.43
C ARG A 118 13.91 -5.68 -8.72
N ASP A 119 12.88 -5.43 -9.52
CA ASP A 119 12.67 -6.10 -10.81
C ASP A 119 13.17 -5.24 -11.97
N GLY A 120 12.93 -3.93 -11.92
CA GLY A 120 13.30 -2.98 -12.97
C GLY A 120 13.88 -1.68 -12.41
N ASN A 121 13.32 -0.55 -12.87
CA ASN A 121 13.74 0.80 -12.47
C ASN A 121 12.67 1.49 -11.61
N GLU A 122 11.70 0.73 -11.10
CA GLU A 122 10.70 1.23 -10.16
C GLU A 122 11.38 1.78 -8.90
N ILE A 123 10.73 2.77 -8.29
CA ILE A 123 11.06 3.17 -6.93
C ILE A 123 10.58 2.04 -5.99
N VAL A 124 11.46 1.49 -5.19
CA VAL A 124 11.10 0.48 -4.18
C VAL A 124 11.00 1.15 -2.82
N ARG A 125 9.79 1.16 -2.26
CA ARG A 125 9.52 1.63 -0.90
C ARG A 125 9.21 0.45 0.01
N VAL A 126 9.75 0.46 1.22
CA VAL A 126 9.30 -0.44 2.29
C VAL A 126 8.54 0.33 3.36
N VAL A 127 7.47 -0.26 3.86
CA VAL A 127 6.60 0.31 4.89
C VAL A 127 6.50 -0.64 6.07
N PHE A 128 6.66 -0.10 7.27
CA PHE A 128 6.38 -0.80 8.52
C PHE A 128 5.27 -0.09 9.28
N VAL A 129 4.27 -0.83 9.75
CA VAL A 129 3.35 -0.32 10.77
C VAL A 129 4.04 -0.41 12.13
N VAL A 130 4.05 0.70 12.86
CA VAL A 130 4.75 0.82 14.14
C VAL A 130 3.86 0.30 15.25
N THR A 131 4.23 -0.85 15.80
CA THR A 131 3.50 -1.53 16.88
C THR A 131 4.18 -1.30 18.24
N GLU A 132 3.58 -1.81 19.32
CA GLU A 132 4.14 -1.76 20.67
C GLU A 132 5.56 -2.36 20.80
N ASN A 133 5.92 -3.27 19.90
CA ASN A 133 7.21 -3.95 19.90
C ASN A 133 8.33 -3.13 19.25
N PHE A 134 7.99 -1.98 18.65
CA PHE A 134 8.98 -1.08 18.08
C PHE A 134 9.74 -0.34 19.18
N THR A 135 11.06 -0.31 19.03
CA THR A 135 11.97 0.51 19.82
C THR A 135 12.75 1.41 18.89
N GLU A 136 13.31 2.51 19.40
CA GLU A 136 14.19 3.39 18.62
C GLU A 136 15.36 2.59 17.99
N GLY A 137 15.94 1.65 18.74
CA GLY A 137 17.01 0.77 18.22
C GLY A 137 16.57 -0.14 17.08
N LEU A 138 15.33 -0.65 17.09
CA LEU A 138 14.78 -1.40 15.95
C LEU A 138 14.54 -0.50 14.73
N ILE A 139 13.99 0.71 14.96
CA ILE A 139 13.78 1.70 13.91
C ILE A 139 15.12 2.06 13.24
N ASP A 140 16.14 2.32 14.05
CA ASP A 140 17.50 2.61 13.58
C ASP A 140 18.07 1.46 12.75
N LYS A 141 17.92 0.22 13.23
CA LYS A 141 18.39 -0.96 12.53
C LYS A 141 17.73 -1.12 11.15
N ILE A 142 16.41 -0.87 11.06
CA ILE A 142 15.67 -0.88 9.79
C ILE A 142 16.16 0.24 8.87
N ALA A 143 16.29 1.47 9.41
CA ALA A 143 16.72 2.63 8.64
C ALA A 143 18.13 2.49 8.07
N THR A 144 19.08 2.00 8.86
CA THR A 144 20.45 1.73 8.39
C THR A 144 20.46 0.66 7.30
N PHE A 145 19.71 -0.43 7.46
CA PHE A 145 19.62 -1.46 6.41
C PHE A 145 19.07 -0.89 5.10
N CYS A 146 18.01 -0.09 5.15
CA CYS A 146 17.42 0.50 3.95
C CYS A 146 18.39 1.49 3.27
N GLN A 147 19.13 2.29 4.06
CA GLN A 147 20.11 3.24 3.54
C GLN A 147 21.29 2.56 2.83
N GLU A 148 21.68 1.37 3.29
CA GLU A 148 22.78 0.59 2.71
C GLU A 148 22.34 -0.33 1.57
N SER A 149 21.03 -0.48 1.34
CA SER A 149 20.47 -1.39 0.33
C SER A 149 20.53 -0.79 -1.07
N SER A 150 20.95 -1.60 -2.05
CA SER A 150 20.77 -1.27 -3.47
C SER A 150 19.35 -1.54 -3.98
N GLU A 151 18.55 -2.30 -3.24
CA GLU A 151 17.23 -2.75 -3.66
C GLU A 151 16.13 -1.77 -3.26
N ILE A 152 16.33 -0.99 -2.19
CA ILE A 152 15.30 -0.18 -1.52
C ILE A 152 15.67 1.30 -1.63
N ASP A 153 14.78 2.12 -2.19
CA ASP A 153 14.99 3.57 -2.33
C ASP A 153 14.39 4.37 -1.18
N GLU A 154 13.25 3.92 -0.64
CA GLU A 154 12.45 4.68 0.31
C GLU A 154 12.02 3.84 1.52
N LEU A 155 12.06 4.45 2.70
CA LEU A 155 11.56 3.86 3.94
C LEU A 155 10.42 4.71 4.49
N SER A 156 9.32 4.06 4.88
CA SER A 156 8.27 4.70 5.66
C SER A 156 7.87 3.89 6.88
N PHE A 157 7.52 4.60 7.93
CA PHE A 157 6.85 4.07 9.11
C PHE A 157 5.43 4.62 9.15
N ARG A 158 4.45 3.76 9.37
CA ARG A 158 3.04 4.12 9.44
C ARG A 158 2.54 3.98 10.87
N GLN A 159 1.79 4.97 11.30
CA GLN A 159 1.06 4.93 12.57
C GLN A 159 0.08 3.75 12.58
N MET A 160 0.13 2.94 13.64
CA MET A 160 -0.80 1.84 13.83
C MET A 160 -2.17 2.34 14.28
N VAL A 161 -3.21 1.71 13.71
CA VAL A 161 -4.59 1.79 14.15
C VAL A 161 -4.92 0.46 14.82
N ASP A 162 -5.54 0.49 15.99
CA ASP A 162 -5.91 -0.72 16.72
C ASP A 162 -7.20 -1.38 16.18
N ASP A 163 -7.65 -2.42 16.87
CA ASP A 163 -8.87 -3.18 16.57
C ASP A 163 -10.17 -2.45 16.93
N HIS A 164 -10.06 -1.23 17.50
CA HIS A 164 -11.18 -0.33 17.78
C HIS A 164 -11.14 0.92 16.88
N TYR A 165 -10.36 0.86 15.80
CA TYR A 165 -10.12 1.95 14.87
C TYR A 165 -9.54 3.21 15.54
N GLN A 166 -8.76 3.04 16.61
CA GLN A 166 -8.08 4.12 17.33
C GLN A 166 -6.61 4.23 16.98
N ASP A 167 -6.13 5.47 16.89
CA ASP A 167 -4.74 5.78 16.63
C ASP A 167 -3.86 5.45 17.84
N THR A 168 -2.75 4.78 17.59
CA THR A 168 -1.70 4.53 18.59
C THR A 168 -0.49 5.44 18.33
N TYR A 169 0.37 5.60 19.35
CA TYR A 169 1.44 6.62 19.34
C TYR A 169 2.83 6.04 19.66
N TYR A 170 3.04 4.75 19.34
CA TYR A 170 4.32 4.08 19.58
C TYR A 170 5.48 4.80 18.88
N CYS A 171 6.53 5.11 19.62
CA CYS A 171 7.71 5.85 19.14
C CYS A 171 7.42 7.17 18.39
N GLN A 172 6.21 7.77 18.53
CA GLN A 172 5.77 8.87 17.67
C GLN A 172 6.74 10.06 17.66
N LYS A 173 7.22 10.48 18.84
CA LYS A 173 8.16 11.61 18.95
C LYS A 173 9.43 11.35 18.13
N TYR A 174 10.03 10.19 18.31
CA TYR A 174 11.24 9.78 17.60
C TYR A 174 11.01 9.67 16.09
N LEU A 175 9.88 9.08 15.67
CA LEU A 175 9.51 8.95 14.27
C LEU A 175 9.29 10.31 13.59
N ARG A 176 8.66 11.27 14.29
CA ARG A 176 8.51 12.66 13.81
C ARG A 176 9.85 13.37 13.70
N GLU A 177 10.78 13.14 14.62
CA GLU A 177 12.12 13.73 14.57
C GLU A 177 12.93 13.26 13.35
N GLY A 178 12.76 12.01 12.91
CA GLY A 178 13.40 11.44 11.72
C GLY A 178 12.63 11.58 10.40
N HIS A 179 11.36 12.02 10.44
CA HIS A 179 10.53 12.27 9.26
C HIS A 179 11.24 13.24 8.30
N GLN A 180 11.22 12.94 7.00
CA GLN A 180 11.90 13.69 5.92
C GLN A 180 13.43 13.76 6.04
N LYS A 181 14.05 13.04 6.98
CA LYS A 181 15.51 12.97 7.15
C LYS A 181 16.06 11.58 6.86
N ARG A 182 15.46 10.57 7.48
CA ARG A 182 15.89 9.16 7.35
C ARG A 182 14.75 8.24 6.89
N TRP A 183 13.51 8.67 7.08
CA TRP A 183 12.31 7.96 6.67
C TRP A 183 11.16 8.95 6.51
N TRP A 184 10.06 8.47 5.97
CA TRP A 184 8.76 9.14 6.07
C TRP A 184 7.95 8.53 7.22
N TYR A 185 7.50 9.35 8.15
CA TYR A 185 6.48 8.94 9.13
C TYR A 185 5.10 9.38 8.64
N ILE A 186 4.18 8.42 8.47
CA ILE A 186 2.84 8.60 7.90
C ILE A 186 1.82 8.43 9.02
N GLU A 187 1.08 9.49 9.33
CA GLU A 187 -0.03 9.48 10.28
C GLU A 187 -1.36 9.19 9.56
N GLN A 188 -2.44 8.92 10.30
CA GLN A 188 -3.74 8.68 9.66
C GLN A 188 -4.26 9.92 8.91
N CYS A 189 -5.18 9.68 7.97
CA CYS A 189 -5.84 10.69 7.11
C CYS A 189 -4.97 11.33 6.01
N ASP A 190 -3.81 10.76 5.66
CA ASP A 190 -3.04 11.21 4.51
C ASP A 190 -3.72 10.84 3.16
N TYR A 191 -4.45 11.83 2.62
CA TYR A 191 -4.58 12.26 1.21
C TYR A 191 -5.19 11.37 0.11
N ASN A 192 -5.76 10.21 0.39
CA ASN A 192 -6.25 9.36 -0.70
C ASN A 192 -7.76 9.44 -0.93
N LEU A 193 -8.14 9.66 -2.19
CA LEU A 193 -9.42 9.16 -2.70
C LEU A 193 -9.30 7.65 -2.82
N TYR A 194 -10.25 6.91 -2.27
CA TYR A 194 -10.32 5.46 -2.39
C TYR A 194 -11.34 5.11 -3.46
N TYR A 195 -10.95 4.30 -4.43
CA TYR A 195 -11.82 3.79 -5.47
C TYR A 195 -12.09 2.30 -5.23
N CYS A 196 -13.34 1.90 -5.19
CA CYS A 196 -13.73 0.50 -5.04
C CYS A 196 -15.03 0.25 -5.79
N GLU A 197 -15.02 -0.70 -6.74
CA GLU A 197 -16.18 -1.14 -7.51
C GLU A 197 -17.05 0.04 -8.03
N ASN A 198 -16.44 0.90 -8.86
CA ASN A 198 -17.07 2.09 -9.45
C ASN A 198 -17.55 3.19 -8.47
N LYS A 199 -17.11 3.15 -7.20
CA LYS A 199 -17.43 4.18 -6.20
C LYS A 199 -16.17 4.82 -5.64
N VAL A 200 -16.26 6.10 -5.29
CA VAL A 200 -15.19 6.87 -4.64
C VAL A 200 -15.57 7.15 -3.19
N TYR A 201 -14.59 6.99 -2.31
CA TYR A 201 -14.68 7.24 -0.87
C TYR A 201 -13.54 8.15 -0.44
N THR A 202 -13.78 8.97 0.59
CA THR A 202 -12.75 9.80 1.23
C THR A 202 -12.20 9.18 2.51
N GLU A 203 -12.89 8.17 3.04
CA GLU A 203 -12.50 7.45 4.24
C GLU A 203 -12.57 5.95 3.98
N TYR A 204 -11.50 5.23 4.33
CA TYR A 204 -11.38 3.79 4.07
C TYR A 204 -12.47 2.97 4.78
N LYS A 205 -12.80 3.31 6.03
CA LYS A 205 -13.85 2.63 6.82
C LYS A 205 -15.26 2.71 6.22
N ASN A 206 -15.49 3.62 5.27
CA ASN A 206 -16.80 3.78 4.63
C ASN A 206 -17.00 2.81 3.45
N ILE A 207 -15.95 2.12 3.02
CA ILE A 207 -16.04 1.12 1.95
C ILE A 207 -16.82 -0.09 2.46
N GLY A 208 -17.79 -0.55 1.66
CA GLY A 208 -18.66 -1.68 2.03
C GLY A 208 -19.88 -1.31 2.88
N ASN A 209 -19.92 -0.08 3.41
CA ASN A 209 -21.11 0.45 4.07
C ASN A 209 -22.07 0.99 3.01
N ASN A 210 -23.34 0.57 3.07
CA ASN A 210 -24.42 1.09 2.23
C ASN A 210 -25.07 2.32 2.86
#